data_AF-A0A1F2YQD3-F1
#
_entry.id   AF-A0A1F2YQD3-F1
#
_cell.length_a   1.000
_cell.length_b   1.000
_cell.length_c   1.000
_cell.angle_alpha   90.00
_cell.angle_beta   90.00
_cell.angle_gamma   90.00
#
_symmetry.space_group_name_H-M   'P 1'
#
loop_
_entity.id
_entity.type
_entity.pdbx_description
1 polymer ?
#
loop_
_entity_poly.entity_id
_entity_poly.type
_entity_poly.pdbx_seq_one_letter_code
_entity_poly.pdbx_strand_id
1 'polypeptide(L)'
;MVMGENWFKMVDIRGVSLRYESWIPLRSSKKQAIGADYKSVGFREFFFGLGSLAVPVAQKAEAEDLDWGDIGLRNTHQSYVSEGSYYPADVFFERGHVLGVPLVLVQSFDSVNPAIWHLHQDLVLALHLVREGDNWKCVNEGYADVVKLKRDGDGVPCLVEIKTEFLLDYLCARNMGLYTSAYWERREIIEDASLVNWAQEGDEAEEEDNGRWRGRVFHQHGGENFVAEGGYWRNEWIDPGPSSPRVREDDIPINVPFIVDVYGRNETKETLSGVMGWLHFKPDVVESLLKFRGSGLGWSTRDTGGAGASSEGIVHFGVNALGHITVFAKDVGELPAWQQKIWAAHNVTPEGGVSAELFKLQMQNEVPSTKAPEILFDEVFKDLLKTDLFISHPDHLDILKSIHRFRSLDLESLCGLAKDIARLTADTLNKDFLRKIVGVDEKDQKGSLKLVEKSLVAKGVSKTDAHNIMSPLFVAYDLRLRDAHLPSAEYEDKLRSIGIDISQNYIEQGCNLIETCSSALKFIYDKFVQG
;
A
#
# COMPACT_ATOMS: atom_id res chain seq x y z
N MET A 1 -38.87 -19.82 -1.04
CA MET A 1 -38.30 -20.92 -1.84
C MET A 1 -37.19 -21.52 -1.02
N VAL A 2 -37.38 -22.76 -0.54
CA VAL A 2 -36.41 -23.48 0.30
C VAL A 2 -35.13 -23.76 -0.50
N MET A 3 -33.98 -23.76 0.17
CA MET A 3 -32.71 -24.07 -0.48
C MET A 3 -32.67 -25.54 -0.88
N GLY A 4 -32.10 -25.85 -2.05
CA GLY A 4 -31.94 -27.24 -2.49
C GLY A 4 -30.92 -28.00 -1.63
N GLU A 5 -31.01 -29.34 -1.65
CA GLU A 5 -30.14 -30.25 -0.88
C GLU A 5 -28.65 -29.96 -1.03
N ASN A 6 -28.19 -29.59 -2.23
CA ASN A 6 -26.80 -29.24 -2.48
C ASN A 6 -26.28 -28.11 -1.59
N TRP A 7 -27.15 -27.19 -1.16
CA TRP A 7 -26.78 -26.12 -0.26
C TRP A 7 -26.43 -26.66 1.13
N PHE A 8 -27.26 -27.54 1.69
CA PHE A 8 -27.01 -28.20 2.98
C PHE A 8 -25.86 -29.21 2.89
N LYS A 9 -25.72 -29.90 1.76
CA LYS A 9 -24.59 -30.79 1.46
C LYS A 9 -23.27 -30.04 1.25
N MET A 10 -23.29 -28.71 1.17
CA MET A 10 -22.08 -27.89 1.13
C MET A 10 -21.13 -28.24 -0.02
N VAL A 11 -21.69 -28.65 -1.17
CA VAL A 11 -20.91 -29.11 -2.33
C VAL A 11 -19.98 -28.04 -2.92
N ASP A 12 -20.24 -26.76 -2.61
CA ASP A 12 -19.43 -25.61 -3.02
C ASP A 12 -18.16 -25.41 -2.16
N ILE A 13 -18.11 -25.99 -0.95
CA ILE A 13 -16.94 -25.89 -0.06
C ILE A 13 -16.24 -27.24 0.14
N ARG A 14 -16.97 -28.35 -0.06
CA ARG A 14 -16.42 -29.71 -0.06
C ARG A 14 -15.49 -29.86 -1.28
N GLY A 15 -14.22 -30.13 -1.02
CA GLY A 15 -13.16 -30.20 -2.04
C GLY A 15 -12.31 -28.94 -2.24
N VAL A 16 -12.65 -27.81 -1.61
CA VAL A 16 -11.81 -26.60 -1.65
C VAL A 16 -10.83 -26.62 -0.47
N SER A 17 -9.54 -26.85 -0.75
CA SER A 17 -8.47 -26.89 0.25
C SER A 17 -7.98 -25.48 0.61
N LEU A 18 -7.81 -25.22 1.91
CA LEU A 18 -7.29 -23.93 2.41
C LEU A 18 -5.85 -23.67 1.97
N ARG A 19 -5.09 -24.71 1.60
CA ARG A 19 -3.70 -24.61 1.11
C ARG A 19 -3.55 -23.75 -0.15
N TYR A 20 -4.60 -23.67 -0.97
CA TYR A 20 -4.57 -22.94 -2.24
C TYR A 20 -5.17 -21.54 -2.13
N GLU A 21 -5.66 -21.16 -0.96
CA GLU A 21 -6.20 -19.83 -0.71
C GLU A 21 -5.08 -18.80 -0.62
N SER A 22 -5.37 -17.57 -1.06
CA SER A 22 -4.45 -16.43 -0.91
C SER A 22 -4.42 -15.87 0.51
N TRP A 23 -5.46 -16.15 1.29
CA TRP A 23 -5.61 -15.76 2.69
C TRP A 23 -6.06 -16.98 3.50
N ILE A 24 -5.24 -17.39 4.45
CA ILE A 24 -5.50 -18.52 5.32
C ILE A 24 -6.14 -18.02 6.62
N PRO A 25 -7.33 -18.52 7.00
CA PRO A 25 -7.91 -18.23 8.31
C PRO A 25 -7.06 -18.87 9.42
N LEU A 26 -6.66 -18.07 10.40
CA LEU A 26 -6.01 -18.54 11.64
C LEU A 26 -7.04 -18.81 12.74
N ARG A 27 -8.16 -18.09 12.74
CA ARG A 27 -9.30 -18.34 13.62
C ARG A 27 -10.56 -17.73 13.01
N SER A 28 -11.70 -18.43 13.03
CA SER A 28 -12.99 -17.92 12.54
C SER A 28 -14.11 -18.29 13.50
N SER A 29 -15.07 -17.38 13.71
CA SER A 29 -16.35 -17.62 14.40
C SER A 29 -17.42 -16.78 13.70
N LYS A 30 -17.50 -16.92 12.38
CA LYS A 30 -18.42 -16.13 11.55
C LYS A 30 -19.82 -16.72 11.61
N LYS A 31 -20.78 -15.86 11.87
CA LYS A 31 -22.20 -16.19 11.85
C LYS A 31 -22.95 -15.18 10.99
N GLN A 32 -23.82 -15.65 10.12
CA GLN A 32 -24.70 -14.82 9.31
C GLN A 32 -26.11 -15.41 9.33
N ALA A 33 -27.12 -14.56 9.46
CA ALA A 33 -28.51 -14.97 9.39
C ALA A 33 -29.29 -14.13 8.37
N ILE A 34 -30.29 -14.74 7.75
CA ILE A 34 -31.22 -14.12 6.81
C ILE A 34 -32.64 -14.47 7.27
N GLY A 35 -33.49 -13.45 7.38
CA GLY A 35 -34.84 -13.58 7.93
C GLY A 35 -34.97 -12.90 9.29
N ALA A 36 -36.17 -12.43 9.60
CA ALA A 36 -36.41 -11.59 10.77
C ALA A 36 -36.49 -12.37 12.10
N ASP A 37 -36.87 -13.65 12.06
CA ASP A 37 -37.12 -14.47 13.25
C ASP A 37 -36.65 -15.91 13.05
N TYR A 38 -35.88 -16.43 14.00
CA TYR A 38 -35.31 -17.77 13.98
C TYR A 38 -36.35 -18.90 14.09
N LYS A 39 -37.63 -18.55 14.33
CA LYS A 39 -38.77 -19.48 14.32
C LYS A 39 -39.58 -19.46 13.04
N SER A 40 -39.35 -18.48 12.17
CA SER A 40 -40.15 -18.26 10.98
C SER A 40 -39.61 -19.07 9.80
N VAL A 41 -40.52 -19.68 9.03
CA VAL A 41 -40.17 -20.40 7.79
C VAL A 41 -39.38 -19.49 6.84
N GLY A 42 -38.31 -20.02 6.26
CA GLY A 42 -37.38 -19.30 5.40
C GLY A 42 -36.28 -18.54 6.15
N PHE A 43 -36.25 -18.58 7.49
CA PHE A 43 -35.08 -18.15 8.24
C PHE A 43 -33.89 -19.07 7.93
N ARG A 44 -32.74 -18.47 7.62
CA ARG A 44 -31.49 -19.16 7.29
C ARG A 44 -30.37 -18.67 8.15
N GLU A 45 -29.50 -19.58 8.53
CA GLU A 45 -28.29 -19.26 9.28
C GLU A 45 -27.11 -20.05 8.70
N PHE A 46 -25.99 -19.35 8.56
CA PHE A 46 -24.71 -19.88 8.13
C PHE A 46 -23.68 -19.61 9.21
N PHE A 47 -22.90 -20.64 9.53
CA PHE A 47 -21.79 -20.55 10.45
C PHE A 47 -20.50 -21.08 9.81
N PHE A 48 -19.39 -20.38 10.07
CA PHE A 48 -18.05 -20.85 9.77
C PHE A 48 -17.12 -20.63 10.96
N GLY A 49 -16.80 -21.74 11.63
CA GLY A 49 -15.87 -21.83 12.73
C GLY A 49 -14.54 -22.44 12.31
N LEU A 50 -13.42 -21.90 12.80
CA LEU A 50 -12.09 -22.47 12.59
C LEU A 50 -11.18 -22.14 13.76
N GLY A 51 -10.42 -23.14 14.21
CA GLY A 51 -9.25 -22.94 15.05
C GLY A 51 -8.00 -23.51 14.40
N SER A 52 -6.83 -23.00 14.80
CA SER A 52 -5.55 -23.41 14.23
C SER A 52 -4.45 -23.51 15.29
N LEU A 53 -3.47 -24.36 15.01
CA LEU A 53 -2.31 -24.61 15.85
C LEU A 53 -1.06 -24.76 14.98
N ALA A 54 -0.01 -23.96 15.23
CA ALA A 54 1.28 -24.15 14.58
C ALA A 54 2.07 -25.22 15.36
N VAL A 55 2.41 -26.32 14.68
CA VAL A 55 2.98 -27.54 15.27
C VAL A 55 4.35 -27.79 14.65
N PRO A 56 5.40 -28.08 15.44
CA PRO A 56 6.69 -28.51 14.91
C PRO A 56 6.53 -29.66 13.91
N VAL A 57 7.27 -29.62 12.80
CA VAL A 57 7.17 -30.65 11.74
C VAL A 57 7.42 -32.07 12.30
N ALA A 58 8.28 -32.20 13.31
CA ALA A 58 8.56 -33.47 13.97
C ALA A 58 7.38 -34.03 14.80
N GLN A 59 6.41 -33.21 15.17
CA GLN A 59 5.27 -33.55 16.05
C GLN A 59 3.94 -33.62 15.29
N LYS A 60 3.92 -33.52 13.95
CA LYS A 60 2.67 -33.51 13.17
C LYS A 60 1.80 -34.74 13.42
N ALA A 61 2.41 -35.93 13.48
CA ALA A 61 1.69 -37.18 13.72
C ALA A 61 0.94 -37.18 15.07
N GLU A 62 1.46 -36.49 16.09
CA GLU A 62 0.83 -36.41 17.40
C GLU A 62 -0.37 -35.45 17.42
N ALA A 63 -0.38 -34.46 16.51
CA ALA A 63 -1.47 -33.50 16.36
C ALA A 63 -2.62 -34.00 15.47
N GLU A 64 -2.44 -35.08 14.69
CA GLU A 64 -3.48 -35.63 13.81
C GLU A 64 -4.69 -36.19 14.58
N ASP A 65 -4.48 -36.56 15.85
CA ASP A 65 -5.55 -37.01 16.72
C ASP A 65 -6.42 -35.85 17.26
N LEU A 66 -5.99 -34.58 17.08
CA LEU A 66 -6.74 -33.43 17.54
C LEU A 66 -7.93 -33.16 16.60
N ASP A 67 -9.07 -32.82 17.19
CA ASP A 67 -10.29 -32.50 16.46
C ASP A 67 -10.87 -31.12 16.82
N TRP A 68 -12.09 -30.87 16.33
CA TRP A 68 -12.84 -29.64 16.57
C TRP A 68 -13.06 -29.34 18.06
N GLY A 69 -13.19 -30.38 18.89
CA GLY A 69 -13.33 -30.27 20.34
C GLY A 69 -12.07 -29.75 21.02
N ASP A 70 -10.89 -30.07 20.47
CA ASP A 70 -9.60 -29.74 21.07
C ASP A 70 -9.12 -28.34 20.68
N ILE A 71 -9.05 -28.07 19.36
CA ILE A 71 -8.45 -26.84 18.83
C ILE A 71 -9.46 -25.87 18.23
N GLY A 72 -10.75 -26.20 18.24
CA GLY A 72 -11.83 -25.33 17.75
C GLY A 72 -12.11 -24.12 18.66
N LEU A 73 -13.36 -23.67 18.68
CA LEU A 73 -13.68 -22.37 19.29
C LEU A 73 -13.81 -22.36 20.80
N ARG A 74 -13.92 -23.54 21.42
CA ARG A 74 -13.94 -23.68 22.88
C ARG A 74 -12.60 -23.29 23.51
N ASN A 75 -11.52 -23.33 22.74
CA ASN A 75 -10.20 -23.01 23.24
C ASN A 75 -10.07 -21.50 23.52
N THR A 76 -9.78 -21.18 24.78
CA THR A 76 -9.48 -19.83 25.28
C THR A 76 -8.12 -19.85 25.93
N HIS A 77 -7.37 -18.76 25.82
CA HIS A 77 -5.95 -18.76 26.10
C HIS A 77 -5.68 -18.00 27.40
N GLN A 78 -5.08 -18.70 28.35
CA GLN A 78 -4.66 -18.13 29.62
C GLN A 78 -3.46 -18.92 30.15
N SER A 79 -2.62 -18.25 30.92
CA SER A 79 -1.59 -18.97 31.67
C SER A 79 -2.20 -19.73 32.82
N TYR A 80 -1.65 -20.88 33.16
CA TYR A 80 -2.06 -21.64 34.32
C TYR A 80 -0.87 -22.33 34.99
N VAL A 81 -1.06 -22.78 36.22
CA VAL A 81 -0.06 -23.54 36.98
C VAL A 81 -0.62 -24.94 37.22
N SER A 82 0.12 -25.96 36.82
CA SER A 82 -0.21 -27.36 37.10
C SER A 82 1.05 -28.11 37.54
N GLU A 83 0.92 -28.97 38.56
CA GLU A 83 2.03 -29.77 39.12
C GLU A 83 3.29 -28.96 39.47
N GLY A 84 3.10 -27.70 39.91
CA GLY A 84 4.21 -26.80 40.27
C GLY A 84 4.91 -26.13 39.08
N SER A 85 4.45 -26.36 37.85
CA SER A 85 4.97 -25.77 36.62
C SER A 85 4.04 -24.68 36.09
N TYR A 86 4.62 -23.56 35.64
CA TYR A 86 3.89 -22.49 34.95
C TYR A 86 3.82 -22.80 33.45
N TYR A 87 2.61 -22.73 32.90
CA TYR A 87 2.34 -22.91 31.48
C TYR A 87 1.97 -21.56 30.87
N PRO A 88 2.79 -21.05 29.93
CA PRO A 88 2.49 -19.83 29.19
C PRO A 88 1.15 -19.91 28.44
N ALA A 89 0.50 -18.78 28.22
CA ALA A 89 -0.79 -18.73 27.52
C ALA A 89 -0.70 -19.07 26.02
N ASP A 90 0.52 -19.03 25.47
CA ASP A 90 0.86 -19.22 24.06
C ASP A 90 1.42 -20.60 23.75
N VAL A 91 1.34 -21.55 24.68
CA VAL A 91 1.66 -22.96 24.43
C VAL A 91 0.41 -23.81 24.47
N PHE A 92 0.26 -24.70 23.49
CA PHE A 92 -0.74 -25.75 23.51
C PHE A 92 -0.10 -27.01 24.10
N PHE A 93 -0.53 -27.35 25.31
CA PHE A 93 -0.05 -28.51 26.05
C PHE A 93 -1.10 -29.60 26.00
N GLU A 94 -0.72 -30.76 25.50
CA GLU A 94 -1.61 -31.91 25.34
C GLU A 94 -0.80 -33.18 25.59
N ARG A 95 -1.40 -34.22 26.17
CA ARG A 95 -0.73 -35.52 26.41
C ARG A 95 0.64 -35.41 27.12
N GLY A 96 0.77 -34.47 28.06
CA GLY A 96 1.95 -34.36 28.92
C GLY A 96 3.15 -33.62 28.31
N HIS A 97 3.01 -32.98 27.14
CA HIS A 97 4.06 -32.14 26.57
C HIS A 97 3.49 -30.99 25.73
N VAL A 98 4.36 -30.05 25.31
CA VAL A 98 3.98 -28.96 24.40
C VAL A 98 3.92 -29.48 22.97
N LEU A 99 2.74 -29.38 22.36
CA LEU A 99 2.46 -29.90 21.02
C LEU A 99 2.48 -28.80 19.96
N GLY A 100 2.27 -27.54 20.33
CA GLY A 100 2.33 -26.43 19.38
C GLY A 100 2.07 -25.07 20.01
N VAL A 101 1.96 -24.06 19.15
CA VAL A 101 1.65 -22.67 19.53
C VAL A 101 0.46 -22.15 18.71
N PRO A 102 -0.57 -21.57 19.34
CA PRO A 102 -1.66 -20.91 18.63
C PRO A 102 -1.17 -19.58 18.04
N LEU A 103 -1.49 -19.31 16.77
CA LEU A 103 -1.14 -18.02 16.14
C LEU A 103 -2.12 -16.90 16.48
N VAL A 104 -3.27 -17.23 17.06
CA VAL A 104 -4.26 -16.28 17.59
C VAL A 104 -4.62 -16.65 19.02
N LEU A 105 -4.30 -15.77 19.96
CA LEU A 105 -4.64 -15.91 21.37
C LEU A 105 -5.99 -15.25 21.65
N VAL A 106 -6.86 -15.98 22.34
CA VAL A 106 -8.20 -15.52 22.70
C VAL A 106 -8.23 -15.21 24.18
N GLN A 107 -8.22 -13.92 24.50
CA GLN A 107 -8.40 -13.45 25.86
C GLN A 107 -9.90 -13.32 26.14
N SER A 108 -10.41 -14.23 26.96
CA SER A 108 -11.80 -14.22 27.42
C SER A 108 -11.95 -13.45 28.73
N PHE A 109 -13.13 -12.87 28.92
CA PHE A 109 -13.51 -12.12 30.12
C PHE A 109 -14.79 -12.73 30.72
N ASP A 110 -15.72 -11.89 31.18
CA ASP A 110 -17.04 -12.29 31.65
C ASP A 110 -18.09 -12.28 30.52
N SER A 111 -19.35 -12.54 30.85
CA SER A 111 -20.45 -12.54 29.88
C SER A 111 -20.82 -11.16 29.33
N VAL A 112 -20.22 -10.08 29.85
CA VAL A 112 -20.51 -8.70 29.47
C VAL A 112 -19.45 -8.18 28.50
N ASN A 113 -18.21 -8.64 28.64
CA ASN A 113 -17.08 -8.17 27.85
C ASN A 113 -16.76 -9.16 26.71
N PRO A 114 -16.77 -8.71 25.44
CA PRO A 114 -16.42 -9.58 24.32
C PRO A 114 -14.95 -10.01 24.40
N ALA A 115 -14.66 -11.22 23.95
CA ALA A 115 -13.29 -11.72 23.88
C ALA A 115 -12.43 -10.84 22.97
N ILE A 116 -11.18 -10.62 23.37
CA ILE A 116 -10.18 -9.93 22.55
C ILE A 116 -9.28 -10.96 21.89
N TRP A 117 -9.09 -10.84 20.58
CA TRP A 117 -8.20 -11.71 19.82
C TRP A 117 -6.88 -10.99 19.59
N HIS A 118 -5.79 -11.64 19.99
CA HIS A 118 -4.43 -11.16 19.85
C HIS A 118 -3.68 -12.00 18.83
N LEU A 119 -3.01 -11.35 17.88
CA LEU A 119 -2.08 -12.05 17.01
C LEU A 119 -0.81 -12.40 17.81
N HIS A 120 -0.28 -13.60 17.62
CA HIS A 120 0.92 -14.06 18.31
C HIS A 120 2.10 -13.11 18.06
N GLN A 121 2.80 -12.69 19.13
CA GLN A 121 3.80 -11.63 19.02
C GLN A 121 5.06 -12.07 18.27
N ASP A 122 5.46 -13.34 18.37
CA ASP A 122 6.58 -13.88 17.56
C ASP A 122 6.29 -13.74 16.06
N LEU A 123 5.05 -14.01 15.62
CA LEU A 123 4.64 -13.85 14.22
C LEU A 123 4.67 -12.38 13.78
N VAL A 124 4.22 -11.46 14.64
CA VAL A 124 4.25 -10.01 14.39
C VAL A 124 5.69 -9.52 14.21
N LEU A 125 6.59 -9.91 15.10
CA LEU A 125 7.98 -9.47 15.10
C LEU A 125 8.78 -10.12 13.97
N ALA A 126 8.62 -11.43 13.76
CA ALA A 126 9.30 -12.16 12.69
C ALA A 126 8.98 -11.63 11.29
N LEU A 127 7.77 -11.12 11.08
CA LEU A 127 7.34 -10.56 9.80
C LEU A 127 7.41 -9.01 9.75
N HIS A 128 8.00 -8.37 10.76
CA HIS A 128 8.13 -6.90 10.84
C HIS A 128 6.80 -6.16 10.61
N LEU A 129 5.74 -6.62 11.26
CA LEU A 129 4.39 -6.11 11.06
C LEU A 129 4.08 -4.91 11.96
N VAL A 130 3.51 -3.87 11.37
CA VAL A 130 2.88 -2.76 12.11
C VAL A 130 1.36 -2.93 12.10
N ARG A 131 0.72 -2.72 13.26
CA ARG A 131 -0.74 -2.79 13.38
C ARG A 131 -1.39 -1.42 13.13
N GLU A 132 -2.37 -1.39 12.23
CA GLU A 132 -3.19 -0.23 11.91
C GLU A 132 -4.67 -0.61 11.97
N GLY A 133 -5.33 -0.27 13.09
CA GLY A 133 -6.68 -0.73 13.37
C GLY A 133 -6.75 -2.26 13.45
N ASP A 134 -7.54 -2.86 12.56
CA ASP A 134 -7.71 -4.31 12.46
C ASP A 134 -6.84 -4.95 11.35
N ASN A 135 -5.86 -4.23 10.79
CA ASN A 135 -4.92 -4.78 9.81
C ASN A 135 -3.49 -4.75 10.35
N TRP A 136 -2.68 -5.74 9.97
CA TRP A 136 -1.24 -5.75 10.16
C TRP A 136 -0.56 -5.68 8.80
N LYS A 137 0.40 -4.77 8.68
CA LYS A 137 1.07 -4.44 7.43
C LYS A 137 2.56 -4.67 7.53
N CYS A 138 3.17 -5.24 6.48
CA CYS A 138 4.62 -5.43 6.41
C CYS A 138 5.28 -4.13 5.97
N VAL A 139 6.06 -3.51 6.86
CA VAL A 139 6.75 -2.24 6.59
C VAL A 139 7.77 -2.41 5.46
N ASN A 140 8.48 -3.54 5.45
CA ASN A 140 9.56 -3.84 4.51
C ASN A 140 9.06 -4.17 3.09
N GLU A 141 7.75 -4.35 2.90
CA GLU A 141 7.10 -4.58 1.60
C GLU A 141 6.05 -3.49 1.29
N GLY A 142 6.39 -2.23 1.54
CA GLY A 142 5.57 -1.10 1.12
C GLY A 142 4.24 -1.03 1.87
N TYR A 143 4.19 -1.49 3.12
CA TYR A 143 2.98 -1.56 3.95
C TYR A 143 1.89 -2.47 3.36
N ALA A 144 2.28 -3.54 2.67
CA ALA A 144 1.34 -4.56 2.21
C ALA A 144 0.54 -5.16 3.37
N ASP A 145 -0.79 -5.33 3.19
CA ASP A 145 -1.62 -6.03 4.17
C ASP A 145 -1.20 -7.50 4.27
N VAL A 146 -0.90 -7.94 5.50
CA VAL A 146 -0.46 -9.32 5.80
C VAL A 146 -1.46 -10.05 6.69
N VAL A 147 -2.02 -9.41 7.71
CA VAL A 147 -3.06 -10.01 8.57
C VAL A 147 -4.25 -9.09 8.65
N LYS A 148 -5.45 -9.67 8.62
CA LYS A 148 -6.71 -8.94 8.77
C LYS A 148 -7.54 -9.55 9.88
N LEU A 149 -7.98 -8.72 10.81
CA LEU A 149 -9.04 -9.03 11.77
C LEU A 149 -10.35 -8.47 11.22
N LYS A 150 -11.39 -9.29 11.16
CA LYS A 150 -12.75 -8.88 10.81
C LYS A 150 -13.64 -8.99 12.04
N ARG A 151 -14.57 -8.05 12.14
CA ARG A 151 -15.58 -7.98 13.19
C ARG A 151 -16.97 -8.17 12.59
N ASP A 152 -17.89 -8.69 13.38
CA ASP A 152 -19.30 -8.77 13.02
C ASP A 152 -20.02 -7.40 13.20
N GLY A 153 -21.35 -7.39 13.00
CA GLY A 153 -22.16 -6.18 13.13
C GLY A 153 -22.17 -5.55 14.52
N ASP A 154 -21.81 -6.32 15.55
CA ASP A 154 -21.73 -5.88 16.95
C ASP A 154 -20.31 -5.45 17.34
N GLY A 155 -19.36 -5.47 16.40
CA GLY A 155 -17.96 -5.13 16.64
C GLY A 155 -17.13 -6.25 17.28
N VAL A 156 -17.67 -7.46 17.39
CA VAL A 156 -17.00 -8.61 17.99
C VAL A 156 -16.06 -9.28 16.97
N PRO A 157 -14.80 -9.60 17.33
CA PRO A 157 -13.89 -10.37 16.48
C PRO A 157 -14.52 -11.66 15.96
N CYS A 158 -14.54 -11.84 14.64
CA CYS A 158 -15.15 -13.01 14.00
C CYS A 158 -14.23 -13.73 13.00
N LEU A 159 -13.13 -13.13 12.53
CA LEU A 159 -12.13 -13.81 11.70
C LEU A 159 -10.77 -13.12 11.79
N VAL A 160 -9.71 -13.90 11.96
CA VAL A 160 -8.34 -13.49 11.67
C VAL A 160 -7.82 -14.33 10.51
N GLU A 161 -7.36 -13.68 9.45
CA GLU A 161 -6.77 -14.31 8.27
C GLU A 161 -5.39 -13.71 7.97
N ILE A 162 -4.46 -14.53 7.49
CA ILE A 162 -3.09 -14.15 7.12
C ILE A 162 -2.85 -14.45 5.64
N LYS A 163 -2.12 -13.58 4.95
CA LYS A 163 -1.72 -13.80 3.56
C LYS A 163 -0.77 -14.99 3.47
N THR A 164 -1.10 -15.93 2.60
CA THR A 164 -0.47 -17.27 2.56
C THR A 164 1.04 -17.23 2.45
N GLU A 165 1.60 -16.43 1.53
CA GLU A 165 3.05 -16.35 1.33
C GLU A 165 3.83 -15.94 2.61
N PHE A 166 3.26 -15.07 3.45
CA PHE A 166 3.91 -14.62 4.69
C PHE A 166 3.82 -15.69 5.79
N LEU A 167 2.68 -16.40 5.86
CA LEU A 167 2.51 -17.52 6.78
C LEU A 167 3.49 -18.65 6.44
N LEU A 168 3.62 -19.00 5.16
CA LEU A 168 4.50 -20.06 4.70
C LEU A 168 5.97 -19.78 5.03
N ASP A 169 6.42 -18.54 4.85
CA ASP A 169 7.77 -18.10 5.21
C ASP A 169 8.01 -18.21 6.73
N TYR A 170 7.06 -17.76 7.54
CA TYR A 170 7.14 -17.88 9.00
C TYR A 170 7.19 -19.33 9.47
N LEU A 171 6.29 -20.17 8.95
CA LEU A 171 6.24 -21.60 9.25
C LEU A 171 7.55 -22.30 8.85
N CYS A 172 8.11 -21.94 7.68
CA CYS A 172 9.39 -22.45 7.22
C CYS A 172 10.56 -22.04 8.13
N ALA A 173 10.60 -20.79 8.59
CA ALA A 173 11.63 -20.34 9.54
C ALA A 173 11.53 -21.06 10.89
N ARG A 174 10.31 -21.35 11.35
CA ARG A 174 10.04 -22.05 12.61
C ARG A 174 10.11 -23.58 12.51
N ASN A 175 10.26 -24.14 11.30
CA ASN A 175 10.12 -25.57 11.03
C ASN A 175 8.81 -26.15 11.60
N MET A 176 7.69 -25.48 11.29
CA MET A 176 6.34 -25.83 11.74
C MET A 176 5.40 -26.02 10.55
N GLY A 177 4.33 -26.79 10.74
CA GLY A 177 3.14 -26.75 9.90
C GLY A 177 1.98 -26.12 10.66
N LEU A 178 0.97 -25.59 9.97
CA LEU A 178 -0.27 -25.14 10.60
C LEU A 178 -1.31 -26.25 10.48
N TYR A 179 -1.77 -26.76 11.62
CA TYR A 179 -2.92 -27.66 11.69
C TYR A 179 -4.19 -26.85 11.93
N THR A 180 -5.23 -27.11 11.16
CA THR A 180 -6.52 -26.42 11.26
C THR A 180 -7.64 -27.43 11.51
N SER A 181 -8.59 -27.06 12.35
CA SER A 181 -9.86 -27.77 12.49
C SER A 181 -11.01 -26.79 12.30
N ALA A 182 -11.89 -27.12 11.36
CA ALA A 182 -12.92 -26.24 10.86
C ALA A 182 -14.30 -26.90 10.91
N TYR A 183 -15.32 -26.08 11.12
CA TYR A 183 -16.72 -26.47 11.15
C TYR A 183 -17.57 -25.45 10.37
N TRP A 184 -18.37 -25.96 9.45
CA TRP A 184 -19.39 -25.20 8.74
C TRP A 184 -20.77 -25.71 9.11
N GLU A 185 -21.71 -24.79 9.23
CA GLU A 185 -23.12 -25.10 9.45
C GLU A 185 -23.99 -24.29 8.49
N ARG A 186 -24.99 -24.93 7.91
CA ARG A 186 -26.05 -24.29 7.13
C ARG A 186 -27.37 -24.81 7.62
N ARG A 187 -28.23 -23.94 8.10
CA ARG A 187 -29.56 -24.31 8.60
C ARG A 187 -30.65 -23.42 8.01
N GLU A 188 -31.82 -24.01 7.79
CA GLU A 188 -33.03 -23.33 7.35
C GLU A 188 -34.25 -23.84 8.15
N ILE A 189 -35.16 -22.92 8.50
CA ILE A 189 -36.47 -23.28 9.02
C ILE A 189 -37.40 -23.56 7.85
N ILE A 190 -37.97 -24.75 7.78
CA ILE A 190 -38.82 -25.21 6.69
C ILE A 190 -40.19 -25.65 7.23
N GLU A 191 -41.22 -25.56 6.40
CA GLU A 191 -42.59 -25.93 6.76
C GLU A 191 -42.84 -27.44 6.69
N ASP A 192 -42.08 -28.16 5.85
CA ASP A 192 -42.24 -29.58 5.60
C ASP A 192 -40.88 -30.27 5.47
N ALA A 193 -40.67 -31.33 6.24
CA ALA A 193 -39.46 -32.15 6.20
C ALA A 193 -39.24 -32.84 4.84
N SER A 194 -40.30 -33.08 4.06
CA SER A 194 -40.21 -33.72 2.74
C SER A 194 -39.44 -32.91 1.69
N LEU A 195 -39.15 -31.63 1.99
CA LEU A 195 -38.37 -30.73 1.13
C LEU A 195 -36.87 -31.07 1.10
N VAL A 196 -36.41 -31.98 1.97
CA VAL A 196 -35.05 -32.49 2.01
C VAL A 196 -35.08 -34.01 2.10
N ASN A 197 -34.53 -34.70 1.10
CA ASN A 197 -34.59 -36.14 0.98
C ASN A 197 -33.29 -36.80 1.49
N TRP A 198 -33.13 -36.84 2.80
CA TRP A 198 -32.06 -37.61 3.48
C TRP A 198 -32.56 -39.01 3.86
N ALA A 199 -31.63 -39.92 4.21
CA ALA A 199 -31.94 -41.34 4.46
C ALA A 199 -33.01 -41.55 5.55
N GLN A 200 -33.47 -42.80 5.76
CA GLN A 200 -34.54 -43.11 6.73
C GLN A 200 -34.25 -42.45 8.09
N GLU A 201 -35.23 -41.67 8.57
CA GLU A 201 -35.19 -40.82 9.78
C GLU A 201 -34.61 -39.40 9.61
N GLY A 202 -34.29 -38.97 8.40
CA GLY A 202 -33.89 -37.57 8.12
C GLY A 202 -32.46 -37.24 8.55
N ASP A 203 -31.60 -38.25 8.68
CA ASP A 203 -30.18 -38.13 9.03
C ASP A 203 -29.34 -38.80 7.92
N GLU A 204 -28.35 -38.10 7.39
CA GLU A 204 -27.40 -38.62 6.42
C GLU A 204 -25.99 -38.16 6.82
N ALA A 205 -25.01 -39.04 6.71
CA ALA A 205 -23.61 -38.71 6.99
C ALA A 205 -22.71 -39.25 5.89
N GLU A 206 -21.67 -38.50 5.57
CA GLU A 206 -20.64 -38.84 4.58
C GLU A 206 -19.27 -38.60 5.20
N GLU A 207 -18.41 -39.62 5.21
CA GLU A 207 -17.02 -39.53 5.68
C GLU A 207 -16.08 -39.29 4.50
N GLU A 208 -15.04 -38.48 4.70
CA GLU A 208 -13.98 -38.14 3.76
C GLU A 208 -12.62 -38.28 4.45
N ASP A 209 -11.53 -38.39 3.69
CA ASP A 209 -10.18 -38.64 4.25
C ASP A 209 -9.76 -37.64 5.35
N ASN A 210 -10.22 -36.39 5.28
CA ASN A 210 -9.89 -35.35 6.24
C ASN A 210 -11.12 -34.57 6.75
N GLY A 211 -12.32 -35.12 6.60
CA GLY A 211 -13.53 -34.42 6.97
C GLY A 211 -14.73 -35.34 7.05
N ARG A 212 -15.83 -34.80 7.57
CA ARG A 212 -17.11 -35.50 7.63
C ARG A 212 -18.24 -34.51 7.46
N TRP A 213 -19.26 -34.91 6.74
CA TRP A 213 -20.51 -34.16 6.60
C TRP A 213 -21.64 -34.91 7.31
N ARG A 214 -22.58 -34.17 7.90
CA ARG A 214 -23.83 -34.71 8.44
C ARG A 214 -25.00 -33.76 8.18
N GLY A 215 -26.05 -34.26 7.54
CA GLY A 215 -27.33 -33.57 7.37
C GLY A 215 -28.38 -34.11 8.32
N ARG A 216 -29.20 -33.22 8.92
CA ARG A 216 -30.32 -33.62 9.79
C ARG A 216 -31.56 -32.76 9.58
N VAL A 217 -32.74 -33.39 9.53
CA VAL A 217 -34.04 -32.71 9.59
C VAL A 217 -34.77 -33.13 10.86
N PHE A 218 -35.22 -32.16 11.66
CA PHE A 218 -35.94 -32.44 12.90
C PHE A 218 -36.96 -31.34 13.24
N HIS A 219 -37.92 -31.65 14.11
CA HIS A 219 -38.93 -30.69 14.56
C HIS A 219 -38.30 -29.52 15.30
N GLN A 220 -38.73 -28.31 14.97
CA GLN A 220 -38.33 -27.11 15.68
C GLN A 220 -38.86 -27.13 17.12
N HIS A 221 -37.96 -26.91 18.09
CA HIS A 221 -38.36 -26.87 19.50
C HIS A 221 -39.37 -25.75 19.78
N GLY A 222 -40.57 -26.13 20.24
CA GLY A 222 -41.63 -25.19 20.59
C GLY A 222 -42.30 -24.51 19.39
N GLY A 223 -42.28 -25.15 18.20
CA GLY A 223 -42.97 -24.69 17.00
C GLY A 223 -43.52 -25.87 16.17
N GLU A 224 -44.26 -25.55 15.11
CA GLU A 224 -44.83 -26.55 14.18
C GLU A 224 -43.93 -26.81 12.96
N ASN A 225 -42.87 -26.01 12.79
CA ASN A 225 -41.94 -26.08 11.67
C ASN A 225 -40.83 -27.13 11.90
N PHE A 226 -40.03 -27.36 10.88
CA PHE A 226 -38.84 -28.20 10.91
C PHE A 226 -37.56 -27.36 10.76
N VAL A 227 -36.45 -27.89 11.24
CA VAL A 227 -35.10 -27.38 10.99
C VAL A 227 -34.43 -28.38 10.06
N ALA A 228 -34.01 -27.94 8.88
CA ALA A 228 -33.03 -28.66 8.07
C ALA A 228 -31.65 -28.07 8.33
N GLU A 229 -30.66 -28.90 8.60
CA GLU A 229 -29.28 -28.48 8.84
C GLU A 229 -28.28 -29.40 8.14
N GLY A 230 -27.19 -28.82 7.66
CA GLY A 230 -25.99 -29.53 7.25
C GLY A 230 -24.81 -29.02 8.07
N GLY A 231 -24.04 -29.94 8.63
CA GLY A 231 -22.78 -29.68 9.33
C GLY A 231 -21.62 -30.34 8.59
N TYR A 232 -20.52 -29.62 8.37
CA TYR A 232 -19.30 -30.17 7.78
C TYR A 232 -18.12 -29.88 8.68
N TRP A 233 -17.35 -30.91 9.04
CA TRP A 233 -16.10 -30.80 9.78
C TRP A 233 -14.95 -31.13 8.85
N ARG A 234 -13.85 -30.39 8.95
CA ARG A 234 -12.64 -30.68 8.19
C ARG A 234 -11.40 -30.33 8.99
N ASN A 235 -10.44 -31.25 8.98
CA ASN A 235 -9.10 -31.00 9.49
C ASN A 235 -8.13 -30.90 8.32
N GLU A 236 -7.22 -29.94 8.38
CA GLU A 236 -6.31 -29.70 7.27
C GLU A 236 -4.96 -29.19 7.74
N TRP A 237 -3.90 -29.81 7.25
CA TRP A 237 -2.53 -29.31 7.37
C TRP A 237 -2.24 -28.25 6.31
N ILE A 238 -1.48 -27.23 6.68
CA ILE A 238 -0.76 -26.36 5.75
C ILE A 238 0.73 -26.53 6.05
N ASP A 239 1.46 -27.02 5.05
CA ASP A 239 2.88 -27.29 5.15
C ASP A 239 3.70 -25.98 5.05
N PRO A 240 4.90 -25.89 5.67
CA PRO A 240 5.76 -24.73 5.50
C PRO A 240 6.17 -24.52 4.04
N GLY A 241 6.51 -23.27 3.70
CA GLY A 241 7.10 -22.97 2.40
C GLY A 241 8.45 -23.66 2.17
N PRO A 242 8.90 -23.81 0.92
CA PRO A 242 10.20 -24.40 0.62
C PRO A 242 11.39 -23.51 1.05
N SER A 243 11.14 -22.23 1.28
CA SER A 243 12.11 -21.23 1.76
C SER A 243 11.41 -20.17 2.62
N SER A 244 12.20 -19.33 3.28
CA SER A 244 11.74 -18.23 4.14
C SER A 244 12.54 -16.95 3.87
N PRO A 245 12.28 -16.27 2.75
CA PRO A 245 12.98 -15.04 2.36
C PRO A 245 12.66 -13.87 3.30
N ARG A 246 11.48 -13.86 3.95
CA ARG A 246 11.04 -12.75 4.80
C ARG A 246 11.48 -12.85 6.25
N VAL A 247 11.75 -14.06 6.74
CA VAL A 247 12.06 -14.31 8.16
C VAL A 247 13.47 -14.86 8.34
N ARG A 248 13.87 -15.86 7.55
CA ARG A 248 15.23 -16.42 7.58
C ARG A 248 16.19 -15.73 6.62
N GLU A 249 15.68 -14.82 5.79
CA GLU A 249 16.43 -14.14 4.72
C GLU A 249 17.06 -15.11 3.72
N ASP A 250 16.37 -16.24 3.47
CA ASP A 250 16.81 -17.20 2.46
C ASP A 250 16.97 -16.50 1.10
N ASP A 251 18.13 -16.71 0.47
CA ASP A 251 18.37 -16.20 -0.87
C ASP A 251 17.55 -17.00 -1.88
N ILE A 252 16.56 -16.34 -2.47
CA ILE A 252 15.73 -16.90 -3.54
C ILE A 252 16.16 -16.23 -4.85
N PRO A 253 16.40 -17.00 -5.92
CA PRO A 253 16.68 -16.43 -7.23
C PRO A 253 15.59 -15.43 -7.64
N ILE A 254 16.00 -14.18 -7.85
CA ILE A 254 15.09 -13.13 -8.31
C ILE A 254 15.27 -13.02 -9.82
N ASN A 255 14.41 -13.72 -10.55
CA ASN A 255 14.38 -13.72 -12.01
C ASN A 255 13.71 -12.46 -12.58
N VAL A 256 14.10 -11.29 -12.10
CA VAL A 256 13.68 -9.99 -12.64
C VAL A 256 14.76 -9.52 -13.61
N PRO A 257 14.51 -9.56 -14.94
CA PRO A 257 15.52 -9.19 -15.91
C PRO A 257 15.66 -7.67 -16.04
N PHE A 258 16.89 -7.20 -16.13
CA PHE A 258 17.25 -5.83 -16.47
C PHE A 258 18.08 -5.80 -17.75
N ILE A 259 17.65 -4.99 -18.71
CA ILE A 259 18.36 -4.65 -19.93
C ILE A 259 19.61 -3.82 -19.57
N VAL A 260 20.79 -4.37 -19.88
CA VAL A 260 22.08 -3.74 -19.55
C VAL A 260 22.81 -3.14 -20.77
N ASP A 261 22.38 -3.46 -21.99
CA ASP A 261 23.03 -2.98 -23.21
C ASP A 261 22.05 -2.73 -24.36
N VAL A 262 22.58 -2.12 -25.43
CA VAL A 262 21.84 -1.78 -26.66
C VAL A 262 21.44 -3.00 -27.49
N TYR A 263 21.98 -4.18 -27.18
CA TYR A 263 21.62 -5.44 -27.83
C TYR A 263 20.44 -6.12 -27.13
N GLY A 264 19.92 -5.55 -26.04
CA GLY A 264 18.81 -6.10 -25.27
C GLY A 264 19.24 -7.26 -24.37
N ARG A 265 20.53 -7.38 -24.05
CA ARG A 265 21.00 -8.39 -23.10
C ARG A 265 20.42 -8.10 -21.71
N ASN A 266 19.92 -9.15 -21.07
CA ASN A 266 19.34 -9.09 -19.74
C ASN A 266 20.27 -9.69 -18.70
N GLU A 267 20.33 -9.06 -17.54
CA GLU A 267 20.99 -9.54 -16.33
C GLU A 267 19.96 -9.61 -15.19
N THR A 268 20.18 -10.47 -14.21
CA THR A 268 19.33 -10.62 -13.01
C THR A 268 20.10 -10.19 -11.77
N LYS A 269 19.47 -10.14 -10.58
CA LYS A 269 20.14 -9.74 -9.33
C LYS A 269 21.51 -10.39 -9.14
N GLU A 270 21.62 -11.67 -9.45
CA GLU A 270 22.82 -12.49 -9.26
C GLU A 270 24.01 -11.99 -10.08
N THR A 271 23.77 -11.43 -11.27
CA THR A 271 24.81 -10.94 -12.17
C THR A 271 24.91 -9.41 -12.19
N LEU A 272 23.83 -8.70 -11.82
CA LEU A 272 23.73 -7.24 -11.84
C LEU A 272 24.77 -6.55 -10.96
N SER A 273 25.08 -7.14 -9.80
CA SER A 273 26.09 -6.62 -8.87
C SER A 273 27.50 -6.61 -9.48
N GLY A 274 27.77 -7.49 -10.45
CA GLY A 274 29.02 -7.53 -11.21
C GLY A 274 29.04 -6.59 -12.42
N VAL A 275 27.90 -6.01 -12.78
CA VAL A 275 27.80 -5.05 -13.88
C VAL A 275 28.36 -3.70 -13.42
N MET A 276 29.58 -3.39 -13.85
CA MET A 276 30.20 -2.08 -13.67
C MET A 276 29.63 -1.08 -14.68
N GLY A 277 28.35 -0.71 -14.52
CA GLY A 277 27.63 0.15 -15.45
C GLY A 277 26.33 0.71 -14.89
N TRP A 278 25.58 1.41 -15.75
CA TRP A 278 24.33 2.06 -15.39
C TRP A 278 23.15 1.42 -16.11
N LEU A 279 22.07 1.24 -15.37
CA LEU A 279 20.77 0.93 -15.91
C LEU A 279 20.05 2.23 -16.29
N HIS A 280 19.20 2.14 -17.29
CA HIS A 280 18.41 3.26 -17.79
C HIS A 280 16.93 2.96 -17.60
N PHE A 281 16.19 3.96 -17.17
CA PHE A 281 14.77 3.86 -16.86
C PHE A 281 14.02 5.05 -17.43
N LYS A 282 12.77 4.80 -17.82
CA LYS A 282 11.84 5.89 -18.10
C LYS A 282 11.56 6.69 -16.82
N PRO A 283 11.32 8.01 -16.93
CA PRO A 283 11.15 8.87 -15.75
C PRO A 283 9.91 8.56 -14.88
N ASP A 284 8.91 7.87 -15.43
CA ASP A 284 7.71 7.44 -14.70
C ASP A 284 7.99 6.44 -13.58
N VAL A 285 9.19 5.85 -13.51
CA VAL A 285 9.62 5.04 -12.37
C VAL A 285 9.54 5.84 -11.06
N VAL A 286 9.85 7.14 -11.07
CA VAL A 286 9.81 7.96 -9.83
C VAL A 286 8.37 8.11 -9.34
N GLU A 287 7.42 8.38 -10.22
CA GLU A 287 5.99 8.43 -9.87
C GLU A 287 5.49 7.07 -9.35
N SER A 288 5.96 5.96 -9.92
CA SER A 288 5.65 4.62 -9.41
C SER A 288 6.20 4.38 -8.00
N LEU A 289 7.41 4.86 -7.70
CA LEU A 289 8.02 4.74 -6.37
C LEU A 289 7.30 5.62 -5.34
N LEU A 290 6.92 6.84 -5.71
CA LEU A 290 6.28 7.81 -4.80
C LEU A 290 4.85 7.42 -4.37
N LYS A 291 4.24 6.42 -5.01
CA LYS A 291 2.95 5.84 -4.58
C LYS A 291 3.03 5.09 -3.26
N PHE A 292 4.23 4.67 -2.85
CA PHE A 292 4.44 3.87 -1.65
C PHE A 292 4.62 4.76 -0.42
N ARG A 293 4.10 4.30 0.72
CA ARG A 293 4.30 5.00 1.99
C ARG A 293 5.75 4.86 2.44
N GLY A 294 6.33 5.97 2.89
CA GLY A 294 7.74 6.03 3.27
C GLY A 294 8.67 6.15 2.05
N SER A 295 8.11 6.33 0.85
CA SER A 295 8.88 6.72 -0.32
C SER A 295 9.56 8.07 -0.13
N GLY A 296 10.57 8.31 -0.95
CA GLY A 296 11.33 9.55 -0.92
C GLY A 296 11.80 9.94 -2.31
N LEU A 297 11.83 11.25 -2.55
CA LEU A 297 12.53 11.89 -3.64
C LEU A 297 13.35 13.04 -3.04
N GLY A 298 14.64 13.06 -3.34
CA GLY A 298 15.56 14.13 -2.95
C GLY A 298 16.49 14.50 -4.09
N TRP A 299 17.01 15.72 -4.06
CA TRP A 299 17.91 16.25 -5.08
C TRP A 299 19.26 16.62 -4.45
N SER A 300 20.33 16.40 -5.22
CA SER A 300 21.72 16.69 -4.82
C SER A 300 22.33 17.80 -5.68
N THR A 301 22.10 17.74 -6.99
CA THR A 301 22.54 18.73 -8.00
C THR A 301 21.39 19.01 -8.97
N ARG A 302 21.61 19.71 -10.09
CA ARG A 302 20.52 19.95 -11.07
C ARG A 302 19.90 18.65 -11.56
N ASP A 303 20.72 17.67 -11.90
CA ASP A 303 20.29 16.45 -12.57
C ASP A 303 20.64 15.18 -11.80
N THR A 304 20.97 15.28 -10.50
CA THR A 304 21.19 14.10 -9.64
C THR A 304 20.42 14.18 -8.33
N GLY A 305 20.07 13.02 -7.81
CA GLY A 305 19.23 12.91 -6.62
C GLY A 305 19.09 11.47 -6.15
N GLY A 306 18.15 11.22 -5.25
CA GLY A 306 17.80 9.89 -4.77
C GLY A 306 16.31 9.65 -4.82
N ALA A 307 15.89 8.46 -5.24
CA ALA A 307 14.49 8.06 -5.25
C ALA A 307 14.31 6.61 -4.80
N GLY A 308 13.20 6.31 -4.12
CA GLY A 308 12.88 4.94 -3.70
C GLY A 308 11.48 4.82 -3.12
N ALA A 309 10.98 3.57 -3.08
CA ALA A 309 9.65 3.25 -2.58
C ALA A 309 9.59 3.11 -1.05
N SER A 310 10.74 3.21 -0.38
CA SER A 310 10.89 3.20 1.08
C SER A 310 12.16 3.97 1.47
N SER A 311 12.26 4.39 2.73
CA SER A 311 13.43 5.11 3.25
C SER A 311 14.73 4.30 3.21
N GLU A 312 14.64 2.97 3.23
CA GLU A 312 15.79 2.06 3.18
C GLU A 312 16.16 1.66 1.74
N GLY A 313 15.30 1.96 0.76
CA GLY A 313 15.47 1.61 -0.65
C GLY A 313 15.72 2.81 -1.57
N ILE A 314 16.21 3.93 -1.05
CA ILE A 314 16.56 5.10 -1.86
C ILE A 314 17.83 4.78 -2.66
N VAL A 315 17.72 4.78 -3.99
CA VAL A 315 18.88 4.65 -4.89
C VAL A 315 19.24 6.00 -5.48
N HIS A 316 20.55 6.22 -5.67
CA HIS A 316 21.04 7.45 -6.29
C HIS A 316 20.85 7.40 -7.80
N PHE A 317 20.29 8.47 -8.36
CA PHE A 317 20.01 8.57 -9.77
C PHE A 317 20.63 9.82 -10.39
N GLY A 318 20.75 9.79 -11.72
CA GLY A 318 20.99 10.95 -12.56
C GLY A 318 20.01 11.01 -13.73
N VAL A 319 19.63 12.22 -14.15
CA VAL A 319 18.80 12.46 -15.33
C VAL A 319 19.71 12.76 -16.52
N ASN A 320 19.51 12.09 -17.65
CA ASN A 320 20.28 12.33 -18.87
C ASN A 320 19.56 13.29 -19.83
N ALA A 321 20.18 13.59 -20.97
CA ALA A 321 19.66 14.56 -21.94
C ALA A 321 18.30 14.17 -22.57
N LEU A 322 17.91 12.90 -22.51
CA LEU A 322 16.59 12.43 -22.98
C LEU A 322 15.52 12.44 -21.87
N GLY A 323 15.89 12.81 -20.64
CA GLY A 323 15.01 12.72 -19.47
C GLY A 323 14.95 11.30 -18.88
N HIS A 324 15.78 10.36 -19.35
CA HIS A 324 15.88 9.04 -18.74
C HIS A 324 16.62 9.12 -17.40
N ILE A 325 16.20 8.25 -16.49
CA ILE A 325 16.81 8.07 -15.19
C ILE A 325 17.89 7.01 -15.31
N THR A 326 19.09 7.36 -14.86
CA THR A 326 20.28 6.51 -14.87
C THR A 326 20.66 6.17 -13.44
N VAL A 327 20.79 4.88 -13.15
CA VAL A 327 21.11 4.37 -11.80
C VAL A 327 22.23 3.36 -11.93
N PHE A 328 23.14 3.32 -10.96
CA PHE A 328 24.20 2.33 -10.97
C PHE A 328 23.61 0.93 -10.80
N ALA A 329 24.01 -0.02 -11.65
CA ALA A 329 23.36 -1.33 -11.75
C ALA A 329 23.39 -2.10 -10.41
N LYS A 330 24.51 -2.00 -9.69
CA LYS A 330 24.68 -2.60 -8.36
C LYS A 330 23.60 -2.13 -7.38
N ASP A 331 23.29 -0.84 -7.36
CA ASP A 331 22.36 -0.26 -6.37
C ASP A 331 20.94 -0.82 -6.55
N VAL A 332 20.53 -1.06 -7.81
CA VAL A 332 19.24 -1.74 -8.10
C VAL A 332 19.31 -3.22 -7.72
N GLY A 333 20.45 -3.87 -7.89
CA GLY A 333 20.65 -5.29 -7.55
C GLY A 333 20.57 -5.57 -6.05
N GLU A 334 20.93 -4.59 -5.22
CA GLU A 334 20.86 -4.69 -3.76
C GLU A 334 19.45 -4.43 -3.21
N LEU A 335 18.52 -3.92 -4.04
CA LEU A 335 17.13 -3.70 -3.61
C LEU A 335 16.39 -5.02 -3.34
N PRO A 336 15.37 -5.00 -2.45
CA PRO A 336 14.50 -6.16 -2.27
C PRO A 336 13.69 -6.46 -3.54
N ALA A 337 13.30 -7.73 -3.71
CA ALA A 337 12.67 -8.24 -4.93
C ALA A 337 11.46 -7.40 -5.41
N TRP A 338 10.64 -6.93 -4.47
CA TRP A 338 9.45 -6.15 -4.80
C TRP A 338 9.80 -4.76 -5.38
N GLN A 339 10.88 -4.14 -4.92
CA GLN A 339 11.36 -2.88 -5.50
C GLN A 339 12.04 -3.11 -6.85
N GLN A 340 12.83 -4.19 -7.00
CA GLN A 340 13.41 -4.55 -8.29
C GLN A 340 12.34 -4.72 -9.38
N LYS A 341 11.17 -5.31 -9.05
CA LYS A 341 10.04 -5.42 -9.98
C LYS A 341 9.52 -4.06 -10.44
N ILE A 342 9.48 -3.06 -9.56
CA ILE A 342 9.08 -1.69 -9.92
C ILE A 342 10.10 -1.12 -10.90
N TRP A 343 11.40 -1.17 -10.56
CA TRP A 343 12.46 -0.67 -11.44
C TRP A 343 12.46 -1.36 -12.80
N ALA A 344 12.38 -2.69 -12.84
CA ALA A 344 12.39 -3.47 -14.07
C ALA A 344 11.21 -3.15 -14.99
N ALA A 345 10.04 -2.81 -14.44
CA ALA A 345 8.88 -2.40 -15.24
C ALA A 345 9.12 -1.12 -16.06
N HIS A 346 10.08 -0.29 -15.64
CA HIS A 346 10.44 0.97 -16.31
C HIS A 346 11.82 0.93 -16.98
N ASN A 347 12.52 -0.21 -16.93
CA ASN A 347 13.84 -0.34 -17.51
C ASN A 347 13.78 -0.31 -19.05
N VAL A 348 14.74 0.38 -19.65
CA VAL A 348 14.86 0.55 -21.10
C VAL A 348 16.30 0.31 -21.55
N THR A 349 16.48 0.13 -22.85
CA THR A 349 17.80 0.11 -23.48
C THR A 349 18.60 1.37 -23.12
N PRO A 350 19.94 1.28 -22.96
CA PRO A 350 20.79 2.44 -22.70
C PRO A 350 20.74 3.51 -23.81
N GLU A 351 19.81 4.46 -23.65
CA GLU A 351 19.57 5.56 -24.58
C GLU A 351 19.85 6.91 -23.91
N GLY A 352 20.52 7.81 -24.64
CA GLY A 352 20.86 9.16 -24.16
C GLY A 352 22.13 9.25 -23.31
N GLY A 353 22.80 8.11 -23.09
CA GLY A 353 24.01 8.03 -22.27
C GLY A 353 23.75 8.22 -20.77
N VAL A 354 24.81 8.12 -19.97
CA VAL A 354 24.73 8.36 -18.52
C VAL A 354 24.52 9.85 -18.26
N SER A 355 23.80 10.20 -17.21
CA SER A 355 23.73 11.58 -16.74
C SER A 355 25.13 12.17 -16.55
N ALA A 356 25.38 13.34 -17.14
CA ALA A 356 26.69 13.99 -17.10
C ALA A 356 27.12 14.33 -15.67
N GLU A 357 26.18 14.80 -14.84
CA GLU A 357 26.43 15.12 -13.44
C GLU A 357 26.65 13.86 -12.59
N LEU A 358 25.88 12.79 -12.85
CA LEU A 358 26.08 11.51 -12.15
C LEU A 358 27.44 10.91 -12.49
N PHE A 359 27.85 10.97 -13.75
CA PHE A 359 29.16 10.48 -14.19
C PHE A 359 30.30 11.27 -13.53
N LYS A 360 30.19 12.60 -13.46
CA LYS A 360 31.15 13.45 -12.71
C LYS A 360 31.26 13.02 -11.25
N LEU A 361 30.12 12.85 -10.58
CA LEU A 361 30.07 12.46 -9.17
C LEU A 361 30.68 11.08 -8.93
N GLN A 362 30.22 10.06 -9.65
CA GLN A 362 30.59 8.67 -9.36
C GLN A 362 31.93 8.26 -9.97
N MET A 363 32.31 8.79 -11.14
CA MET A 363 33.50 8.34 -11.89
C MET A 363 34.66 9.34 -11.85
N GLN A 364 34.38 10.64 -11.73
CA GLN A 364 35.42 11.68 -11.72
C GLN A 364 35.68 12.26 -10.33
N ASN A 365 34.85 11.91 -9.33
CA ASN A 365 34.90 12.45 -7.97
C ASN A 365 34.83 14.00 -7.97
N GLU A 366 34.06 14.57 -8.90
CA GLU A 366 33.80 16.00 -9.04
C GLU A 366 32.35 16.26 -8.65
N VAL A 367 32.11 17.13 -7.68
CA VAL A 367 30.75 17.54 -7.26
C VAL A 367 30.31 18.76 -8.08
N PRO A 368 29.31 18.63 -8.97
CA PRO A 368 28.76 19.77 -9.70
C PRO A 368 28.19 20.81 -8.73
N SER A 369 28.43 22.09 -9.02
CA SER A 369 27.90 23.22 -8.22
C SER A 369 26.48 23.65 -8.63
N THR A 370 25.85 22.89 -9.51
CA THR A 370 24.49 23.18 -10.00
C THR A 370 23.47 22.83 -8.91
N LYS A 371 22.28 23.42 -8.99
CA LYS A 371 21.17 23.17 -8.06
C LYS A 371 19.92 22.77 -8.82
N ALA A 372 19.18 21.81 -8.28
CA ALA A 372 17.86 21.45 -8.78
C ALA A 372 16.88 22.62 -8.58
N PRO A 373 16.11 23.03 -9.60
CA PRO A 373 15.07 24.02 -9.45
C PRO A 373 14.00 23.61 -8.43
N GLU A 374 13.80 22.31 -8.19
CA GLU A 374 12.94 21.79 -7.12
C GLU A 374 13.39 22.28 -5.73
N ILE A 375 14.70 22.24 -5.45
CA ILE A 375 15.27 22.75 -4.19
C ILE A 375 15.08 24.27 -4.11
N LEU A 376 15.39 24.97 -5.21
CA LEU A 376 15.29 26.43 -5.24
C LEU A 376 13.85 26.89 -5.00
N PHE A 377 12.88 26.21 -5.60
CA PHE A 377 11.45 26.47 -5.43
C PHE A 377 11.01 26.19 -3.99
N ASP A 378 11.41 25.06 -3.41
CA ASP A 378 11.10 24.68 -2.03
C ASP A 378 11.65 25.70 -1.02
N GLU A 379 12.92 26.07 -1.14
CA GLU A 379 13.59 27.03 -0.26
C GLU A 379 12.89 28.40 -0.31
N VAL A 380 12.73 28.96 -1.52
CA VAL A 380 12.14 30.29 -1.68
C VAL A 380 10.68 30.33 -1.26
N PHE A 381 9.92 29.28 -1.54
CA PHE A 381 8.51 29.22 -1.17
C PHE A 381 8.35 29.14 0.35
N LYS A 382 9.13 28.30 1.04
CA LYS A 382 9.13 28.23 2.51
C LYS A 382 9.51 29.57 3.16
N ASP A 383 10.42 30.32 2.56
CA ASP A 383 10.77 31.66 3.05
C ASP A 383 9.64 32.67 2.80
N LEU A 384 8.98 32.62 1.65
CA LEU A 384 7.81 33.44 1.33
C LEU A 384 6.62 33.17 2.26
N LEU A 385 6.42 31.92 2.70
CA LEU A 385 5.39 31.55 3.68
C LEU A 385 5.59 32.18 5.06
N LYS A 386 6.80 32.67 5.38
CA LYS A 386 7.09 33.40 6.62
C LYS A 386 6.72 34.90 6.52
N THR A 387 6.24 35.35 5.36
CA THR A 387 5.84 36.74 5.10
C THR A 387 4.32 36.87 5.00
N ASP A 388 3.80 38.10 5.11
CA ASP A 388 2.36 38.38 4.93
C ASP A 388 1.89 38.26 3.46
N LEU A 389 2.80 37.98 2.52
CA LEU A 389 2.50 37.89 1.09
C LEU A 389 1.62 36.68 0.76
N PHE A 390 1.72 35.61 1.55
CA PHE A 390 0.98 34.36 1.36
C PHE A 390 0.09 34.06 2.56
N ILE A 391 -1.10 33.51 2.29
CA ILE A 391 -2.02 33.00 3.30
C ILE A 391 -1.58 31.58 3.64
N SER A 392 -1.30 31.31 4.91
CA SER A 392 -0.92 29.96 5.37
C SER A 392 -2.07 28.97 5.18
N HIS A 393 -1.79 27.80 4.63
CA HIS A 393 -2.75 26.70 4.46
C HIS A 393 -2.11 25.35 4.85
N PRO A 394 -2.83 24.45 5.54
CA PRO A 394 -2.30 23.14 5.96
C PRO A 394 -1.69 22.32 4.81
N ASP A 395 -2.34 22.35 3.63
CA ASP A 395 -1.95 21.53 2.49
C ASP A 395 -0.70 22.03 1.74
N HIS A 396 -0.14 23.20 2.08
CA HIS A 396 1.00 23.76 1.34
C HIS A 396 2.19 22.83 1.26
N LEU A 397 2.54 22.17 2.38
CA LEU A 397 3.70 21.29 2.42
C LEU A 397 3.47 20.00 1.63
N ASP A 398 2.24 19.54 1.51
CA ASP A 398 1.90 18.35 0.73
C ASP A 398 1.84 18.65 -0.77
N ILE A 399 1.31 19.81 -1.15
CA ILE A 399 1.38 20.27 -2.55
C ILE A 399 2.83 20.58 -2.94
N LEU A 400 3.66 21.11 -2.03
CA LEU A 400 5.06 21.39 -2.32
C LEU A 400 5.86 20.12 -2.68
N LYS A 401 5.57 18.99 -2.02
CA LYS A 401 6.16 17.68 -2.36
C LYS A 401 5.83 17.22 -3.78
N SER A 402 4.74 17.73 -4.37
CA SER A 402 4.33 17.39 -5.73
C SER A 402 5.03 18.24 -6.81
N ILE A 403 5.81 19.26 -6.42
CA ILE A 403 6.54 20.13 -7.35
C ILE A 403 7.88 19.49 -7.73
N HIS A 404 7.86 18.58 -8.70
CA HIS A 404 9.07 18.00 -9.27
C HIS A 404 8.89 17.64 -10.75
N ARG A 405 9.99 17.66 -11.52
CA ARG A 405 9.94 17.49 -12.97
C ARG A 405 9.40 16.13 -13.46
N PHE A 406 9.52 15.07 -12.65
CA PHE A 406 9.01 13.74 -13.00
C PHE A 406 7.47 13.65 -13.11
N ARG A 407 6.75 14.69 -12.68
CA ARG A 407 5.32 14.84 -12.97
C ARG A 407 5.02 15.30 -14.38
N SER A 408 6.02 15.73 -15.15
CA SER A 408 5.85 16.24 -16.51
C SER A 408 6.27 15.17 -17.51
N LEU A 409 5.43 14.16 -17.71
CA LEU A 409 5.66 13.04 -18.63
C LEU A 409 5.09 13.31 -20.03
N ASP A 410 4.06 14.15 -20.07
CA ASP A 410 3.33 14.57 -21.25
C ASP A 410 2.72 15.95 -21.00
N LEU A 411 1.98 16.44 -21.99
CA LEU A 411 1.35 17.76 -21.93
C LEU A 411 0.20 17.84 -20.90
N GLU A 412 -0.47 16.74 -20.56
CA GLU A 412 -1.52 16.72 -19.52
C GLU A 412 -0.89 16.87 -18.13
N SER A 413 0.13 16.07 -17.87
CA SER A 413 0.84 16.00 -16.61
C SER A 413 1.73 17.24 -16.36
N LEU A 414 2.29 17.86 -17.41
CA LEU A 414 2.89 19.21 -17.36
C LEU A 414 1.89 20.27 -16.88
N CYS A 415 0.65 20.25 -17.40
CA CYS A 415 -0.41 21.13 -16.90
C CYS A 415 -0.80 20.81 -15.46
N GLY A 416 -0.73 19.54 -15.06
CA GLY A 416 -0.86 19.10 -13.67
C GLY A 416 0.20 19.74 -12.76
N LEU A 417 1.47 19.76 -13.18
CA LEU A 417 2.56 20.44 -12.47
C LEU A 417 2.30 21.95 -12.38
N ALA A 418 1.91 22.59 -13.49
CA ALA A 418 1.57 24.02 -13.50
C ALA A 418 0.40 24.36 -12.57
N LYS A 419 -0.60 23.47 -12.47
CA LYS A 419 -1.74 23.58 -11.55
C LYS A 419 -1.29 23.58 -10.09
N ASP A 420 -0.37 22.70 -9.71
CA ASP A 420 0.13 22.66 -8.34
C ASP A 420 1.03 23.87 -8.02
N ILE A 421 1.84 24.34 -8.98
CA ILE A 421 2.56 25.63 -8.85
C ILE A 421 1.58 26.79 -8.63
N ALA A 422 0.51 26.87 -9.43
CA ALA A 422 -0.51 27.92 -9.32
C ALA A 422 -1.30 27.86 -8.01
N ARG A 423 -1.55 26.65 -7.47
CA ARG A 423 -2.16 26.45 -6.15
C ARG A 423 -1.29 26.99 -5.02
N LEU A 424 0.03 26.79 -5.09
CA LEU A 424 0.96 27.34 -4.11
C LEU A 424 1.20 28.84 -4.29
N THR A 425 0.98 29.37 -5.50
CA THR A 425 1.26 30.77 -5.83
C THR A 425 -0.01 31.60 -5.96
N ALA A 426 -0.62 31.62 -7.14
CA ALA A 426 -1.75 32.48 -7.47
C ALA A 426 -2.93 32.36 -6.50
N ASP A 427 -3.26 31.15 -6.03
CA ASP A 427 -4.45 30.90 -5.22
C ASP A 427 -4.29 31.30 -3.75
N THR A 428 -3.07 31.39 -3.25
CA THR A 428 -2.75 31.57 -1.81
C THR A 428 -2.14 32.94 -1.50
N LEU A 429 -1.90 33.77 -2.52
CA LEU A 429 -1.47 35.16 -2.34
C LEU A 429 -2.47 35.99 -1.53
N ASN A 430 -1.97 36.72 -0.54
CA ASN A 430 -2.76 37.59 0.32
C ASN A 430 -3.16 38.88 -0.42
N LYS A 431 -4.35 38.85 -1.02
CA LYS A 431 -4.88 39.99 -1.80
C LYS A 431 -5.03 41.25 -0.96
N ASP A 432 -5.39 41.14 0.31
CA ASP A 432 -5.62 42.30 1.18
C ASP A 432 -4.31 42.99 1.55
N PHE A 433 -3.25 42.21 1.81
CA PHE A 433 -1.89 42.73 1.97
C PHE A 433 -1.42 43.46 0.69
N LEU A 434 -1.61 42.84 -0.48
CA LEU A 434 -1.20 43.42 -1.76
C LEU A 434 -1.97 44.71 -2.12
N ARG A 435 -3.27 44.77 -1.83
CA ARG A 435 -4.10 45.97 -2.06
C ARG A 435 -3.60 47.17 -1.25
N LYS A 436 -3.17 46.93 0.00
CA LYS A 436 -2.58 47.97 0.86
C LYS A 436 -1.30 48.55 0.27
N ILE A 437 -0.44 47.74 -0.36
CA ILE A 437 0.80 48.21 -1.00
C ILE A 437 0.52 49.09 -2.21
N VAL A 438 -0.43 48.68 -3.06
CA VAL A 438 -0.72 49.38 -4.32
C VAL A 438 -1.63 50.61 -4.11
N GLY A 439 -2.26 50.74 -2.93
CA GLY A 439 -3.19 51.82 -2.63
C GLY A 439 -4.49 51.73 -3.43
N VAL A 440 -5.02 50.52 -3.63
CA VAL A 440 -6.28 50.27 -4.34
C VAL A 440 -7.35 49.73 -3.39
N ASP A 441 -8.59 50.19 -3.56
CA ASP A 441 -9.74 49.76 -2.75
C ASP A 441 -10.10 48.28 -2.99
N GLU A 442 -10.78 47.66 -2.01
CA GLU A 442 -11.28 46.27 -2.06
C GLU A 442 -12.19 45.97 -3.27
N LYS A 443 -12.75 47.01 -3.91
CA LYS A 443 -13.59 46.91 -5.12
C LYS A 443 -12.79 46.64 -6.40
N ASP A 444 -11.45 46.73 -6.38
CA ASP A 444 -10.62 46.33 -7.53
C ASP A 444 -10.63 44.79 -7.68
N GLN A 445 -11.26 44.31 -8.77
CA GLN A 445 -11.43 42.88 -9.08
C GLN A 445 -10.17 42.23 -9.70
N LYS A 446 -9.02 42.89 -9.65
CA LYS A 446 -7.78 42.32 -10.21
C LYS A 446 -7.39 41.01 -9.52
N GLY A 447 -6.94 40.06 -10.33
CA GLY A 447 -6.35 38.81 -9.86
C GLY A 447 -5.11 39.04 -9.00
N SER A 448 -4.82 38.09 -8.11
CA SER A 448 -3.70 38.12 -7.16
C SER A 448 -2.35 38.36 -7.85
N LEU A 449 -2.05 37.64 -8.93
CA LEU A 449 -0.81 37.81 -9.70
C LEU A 449 -0.66 39.24 -10.25
N LYS A 450 -1.76 39.86 -10.71
CA LYS A 450 -1.72 41.25 -11.22
C LYS A 450 -1.49 42.27 -10.10
N LEU A 451 -1.94 41.96 -8.88
CA LEU A 451 -1.65 42.78 -7.70
C LEU A 451 -0.17 42.67 -7.30
N VAL A 452 0.46 41.49 -7.42
CA VAL A 452 1.91 41.34 -7.21
C VAL A 452 2.70 42.14 -8.25
N GLU A 453 2.37 42.02 -9.54
CA GLU A 453 3.03 42.79 -10.61
C GLU A 453 2.97 44.30 -10.34
N LYS A 454 1.79 44.82 -9.96
CA LYS A 454 1.61 46.23 -9.59
C LYS A 454 2.40 46.62 -8.33
N SER A 455 2.50 45.71 -7.36
CA SER A 455 3.27 45.93 -6.13
C SER A 455 4.76 46.03 -6.42
N LEU A 456 5.28 45.25 -7.38
CA LEU A 456 6.67 45.38 -7.85
C LEU A 456 6.91 46.76 -8.49
N VAL A 457 5.96 47.25 -9.31
CA VAL A 457 6.05 48.59 -9.89
C VAL A 457 6.02 49.68 -8.82
N ALA A 458 5.16 49.54 -7.81
CA ALA A 458 5.13 50.46 -6.66
C ALA A 458 6.44 50.43 -5.85
N LYS A 459 7.18 49.32 -5.90
CA LYS A 459 8.51 49.13 -5.31
C LYS A 459 9.67 49.50 -6.24
N GLY A 460 9.40 50.24 -7.33
CA GLY A 460 10.44 50.81 -8.20
C GLY A 460 10.95 49.90 -9.32
N VAL A 461 10.30 48.75 -9.57
CA VAL A 461 10.57 47.92 -10.74
C VAL A 461 9.90 48.54 -11.97
N SER A 462 10.57 48.58 -13.12
CA SER A 462 9.94 49.10 -14.34
C SER A 462 8.71 48.25 -14.71
N LYS A 463 7.72 48.84 -15.38
CA LYS A 463 6.51 48.10 -15.78
C LYS A 463 6.85 46.90 -16.68
N THR A 464 7.82 47.05 -17.57
CA THR A 464 8.28 45.99 -18.47
C THR A 464 8.97 44.87 -17.68
N ASP A 465 9.87 45.22 -16.76
CA ASP A 465 10.59 44.22 -15.96
C ASP A 465 9.65 43.49 -15.01
N ALA A 466 8.72 44.22 -14.36
CA ALA A 466 7.71 43.62 -13.49
C ALA A 466 6.84 42.62 -14.25
N HIS A 467 6.46 42.94 -15.50
CA HIS A 467 5.73 42.01 -16.35
C HIS A 467 6.57 40.77 -16.67
N ASN A 468 7.81 40.94 -17.15
CA ASN A 468 8.70 39.84 -17.52
C ASN A 468 8.99 38.90 -16.33
N ILE A 469 9.20 39.47 -15.14
CA ILE A 469 9.44 38.71 -13.91
C ILE A 469 8.22 37.89 -13.50
N MET A 470 7.02 38.44 -13.71
CA MET A 470 5.77 37.75 -13.38
C MET A 470 5.31 36.77 -14.46
N SER A 471 5.84 36.87 -15.69
CA SER A 471 5.43 36.02 -16.83
C SER A 471 5.43 34.52 -16.52
N PRO A 472 6.44 33.92 -15.85
CA PRO A 472 6.41 32.50 -15.48
C PRO A 472 5.20 32.12 -14.62
N LEU A 473 4.82 32.96 -13.65
CA LEU A 473 3.67 32.69 -12.78
C LEU A 473 2.34 32.89 -13.51
N PHE A 474 2.26 33.85 -14.44
CA PHE A 474 1.09 33.99 -15.33
C PHE A 474 0.94 32.78 -16.25
N VAL A 475 2.03 32.31 -16.84
CA VAL A 475 2.02 31.11 -17.70
C VAL A 475 1.60 29.87 -16.90
N ALA A 476 2.16 29.65 -15.71
CA ALA A 476 1.76 28.53 -14.86
C ALA A 476 0.25 28.59 -14.50
N TYR A 477 -0.25 29.78 -14.17
CA TYR A 477 -1.67 30.00 -13.89
C TYR A 477 -2.57 29.76 -15.12
N ASP A 478 -2.13 30.18 -16.30
CA ASP A 478 -2.86 29.97 -17.53
C ASP A 478 -2.90 28.49 -17.93
N LEU A 479 -1.79 27.77 -17.76
CA LEU A 479 -1.71 26.32 -18.01
C LEU A 479 -2.61 25.53 -17.07
N ARG A 480 -2.81 25.99 -15.83
CA ARG A 480 -3.79 25.39 -14.90
C ARG A 480 -5.21 25.35 -15.46
N LEU A 481 -5.60 26.37 -16.23
CA LEU A 481 -6.96 26.52 -16.77
C LEU A 481 -7.22 25.67 -18.03
N ARG A 482 -6.22 24.92 -18.49
CA ARG A 482 -6.28 24.15 -19.74
C ARG A 482 -7.26 22.98 -19.71
N ASP A 483 -7.65 22.50 -18.53
CA ASP A 483 -8.54 21.32 -18.33
C ASP A 483 -9.91 21.42 -19.05
N ALA A 484 -10.26 22.58 -19.62
CA ALA A 484 -11.48 22.71 -20.40
C ALA A 484 -11.34 23.36 -21.79
N HIS A 485 -10.47 24.35 -22.04
CA HIS A 485 -10.73 25.33 -23.14
C HIS A 485 -9.54 25.85 -23.98
N LEU A 486 -8.32 25.28 -23.92
CA LEU A 486 -7.14 25.84 -24.63
C LEU A 486 -6.61 24.96 -25.80
N PRO A 487 -6.53 25.47 -27.05
CA PRO A 487 -5.91 24.78 -28.18
C PRO A 487 -4.40 24.54 -28.01
N SER A 488 -3.86 23.54 -28.72
CA SER A 488 -2.44 23.18 -28.66
C SER A 488 -1.48 24.32 -29.06
N ALA A 489 -1.78 25.14 -30.06
CA ALA A 489 -0.88 26.23 -30.46
C ALA A 489 -0.70 27.31 -29.36
N GLU A 490 -1.74 27.56 -28.57
CA GLU A 490 -1.72 28.61 -27.55
C GLU A 490 -0.88 28.25 -26.31
N TYR A 491 -0.66 26.96 -26.00
CA TYR A 491 0.23 26.59 -24.90
C TYR A 491 1.70 26.71 -25.30
N GLU A 492 2.03 26.34 -26.54
CA GLU A 492 3.40 26.40 -27.07
C GLU A 492 3.93 27.82 -27.05
N ASP A 493 3.10 28.77 -27.50
CA ASP A 493 3.43 30.19 -27.48
C ASP A 493 3.67 30.70 -26.05
N LYS A 494 2.85 30.25 -25.08
CA LYS A 494 3.02 30.61 -23.66
C LYS A 494 4.31 30.07 -23.07
N LEU A 495 4.65 28.80 -23.30
CA LEU A 495 5.91 28.21 -22.83
C LEU A 495 7.12 28.92 -23.47
N ARG A 496 7.08 29.16 -24.79
CA ARG A 496 8.13 29.91 -25.50
C ARG A 496 8.29 31.33 -24.96
N SER A 497 7.20 31.98 -24.54
CA SER A 497 7.24 33.35 -24.00
C SER A 497 8.05 33.48 -22.69
N ILE A 498 8.26 32.37 -21.97
CA ILE A 498 9.08 32.31 -20.75
C ILE A 498 10.40 31.56 -20.97
N GLY A 499 10.78 31.34 -22.24
CA GLY A 499 12.05 30.74 -22.63
C GLY A 499 12.10 29.21 -22.59
N ILE A 500 10.96 28.52 -22.47
CA ILE A 500 10.92 27.06 -22.47
C ILE A 500 10.92 26.54 -23.91
N ASP A 501 11.89 25.69 -24.23
CA ASP A 501 12.00 25.03 -25.53
C ASP A 501 11.09 23.80 -25.61
N ILE A 502 9.98 23.93 -26.33
CA ILE A 502 9.00 22.86 -26.50
C ILE A 502 9.52 21.66 -27.32
N SER A 503 10.69 21.78 -27.97
CA SER A 503 11.30 20.65 -28.68
C SER A 503 12.02 19.68 -27.74
N GLN A 504 12.30 20.12 -26.51
CA GLN A 504 12.85 19.26 -25.47
C GLN A 504 11.77 18.31 -24.93
N ASN A 505 12.22 17.22 -24.30
CA ASN A 505 11.32 16.29 -23.64
C ASN A 505 10.54 16.97 -22.49
N TYR A 506 9.41 16.40 -22.09
CA TYR A 506 8.55 17.00 -21.07
C TYR A 506 9.21 17.08 -19.68
N ILE A 507 10.19 16.23 -19.37
CA ILE A 507 10.95 16.33 -18.11
C ILE A 507 11.73 17.64 -18.07
N GLU A 508 12.40 17.99 -19.16
CA GLU A 508 13.15 19.25 -19.25
C GLU A 508 12.20 20.46 -19.29
N GLN A 509 11.06 20.36 -19.99
CA GLN A 509 10.04 21.42 -19.95
C GLN A 509 9.50 21.65 -18.53
N GLY A 510 9.25 20.58 -17.77
CA GLY A 510 8.83 20.64 -16.38
C GLY A 510 9.91 21.23 -15.47
N CYS A 511 11.17 20.82 -15.65
CA CYS A 511 12.34 21.38 -14.97
C CYS A 511 12.44 22.90 -15.19
N ASN A 512 12.36 23.34 -16.44
CA ASN A 512 12.45 24.75 -16.81
C ASN A 512 11.25 25.56 -16.32
N LEU A 513 10.05 24.97 -16.26
CA LEU A 513 8.88 25.61 -15.66
C LEU A 513 9.11 25.88 -14.16
N ILE A 514 9.59 24.88 -13.41
CA ILE A 514 9.91 25.05 -11.99
C ILE A 514 11.01 26.10 -11.81
N GLU A 515 12.06 26.06 -12.64
CA GLU A 515 13.19 26.98 -12.59
C GLU A 515 12.79 28.45 -12.82
N THR A 516 12.01 28.70 -13.86
CA THR A 516 11.54 30.04 -14.20
C THR A 516 10.57 30.57 -13.14
N CYS A 517 9.67 29.74 -12.61
CA CYS A 517 8.81 30.11 -11.49
C CYS A 517 9.59 30.36 -10.20
N SER A 518 10.59 29.53 -9.88
CA SER A 518 11.47 29.72 -8.72
C SER A 518 12.23 31.04 -8.80
N SER A 519 12.75 31.37 -9.98
CA SER A 519 13.47 32.64 -10.21
C SER A 519 12.54 33.85 -10.02
N ALA A 520 11.30 33.77 -10.51
CA ALA A 520 10.28 34.80 -10.29
C ALA A 520 9.96 34.96 -8.79
N LEU A 521 9.73 33.86 -8.08
CA LEU A 521 9.46 33.87 -6.64
C LEU A 521 10.64 34.45 -5.85
N LYS A 522 11.87 34.14 -6.24
CA LYS A 522 13.06 34.67 -5.59
C LYS A 522 13.17 36.18 -5.75
N PHE A 523 12.93 36.69 -6.94
CA PHE A 523 12.90 38.13 -7.17
C PHE A 523 11.80 38.82 -6.35
N ILE A 524 10.61 38.22 -6.29
CA ILE A 524 9.50 38.73 -5.45
C ILE A 524 9.93 38.75 -3.98
N TYR A 525 10.49 37.66 -3.47
CA TYR A 525 10.97 37.58 -2.10
C TYR A 525 11.98 38.70 -1.79
N ASP A 526 12.99 38.87 -2.63
CA ASP A 526 14.03 39.88 -2.42
C ASP A 526 13.43 41.31 -2.40
N LYS A 527 12.47 41.61 -3.28
CA LYS A 527 11.80 42.93 -3.30
C LYS A 527 10.82 43.16 -2.15
N PHE A 528 10.23 42.12 -1.59
CA PHE A 528 9.30 42.24 -0.48
C PHE A 528 10.00 42.24 0.87
N VAL A 529 11.12 41.54 1.01
CA VAL A 529 11.82 41.32 2.29
C VAL A 529 13.12 42.12 2.41
N GLN A 530 13.90 42.27 1.34
CA GLN A 530 15.24 42.88 1.41
C GLN A 530 15.28 44.37 1.04
N GLY A 531 14.20 44.91 0.44
CA GLY A 531 14.08 46.33 0.03
C GLY A 531 14.31 46.53 -1.46
#